data_AF-A0A849PYD8-F1
#
_entry.id   AF-A0A849PYD8-F1
#
_cell.length_a   1.000
_cell.length_b   1.000
_cell.length_c   1.000
_cell.angle_alpha   90.00
_cell.angle_beta   90.00
_cell.angle_gamma   90.00
#
_symmetry.space_group_name_H-M   'P 1'
#
loop_
_entity.id
_entity.type
_entity.pdbx_description
1 polymer ?
#
loop_
_entity_poly.entity_id
_entity_poly.type
_entity_poly.pdbx_seq_one_letter_code
_entity_poly.pdbx_strand_id
1 'polypeptide(L)'
;MKVVVISASPRKNANTQLIMKHVFEYTKSKDADVKFINLSEGQIECYRGPEEEYNEATKNATRDIMDADVWLIGSPIYNSFFSSALKNLFEYVNYKKTEGKVAGMAIMAAGNIGFIDVQTL
;
A
#
# COMPACT_ATOMS: atom_id res chain seq x y z
N MET A 1 4.62 -12.36 15.02
CA MET A 1 4.04 -11.07 14.60
C MET A 1 4.03 -11.02 13.10
N LYS A 2 2.87 -10.77 12.50
CA LYS A 2 2.68 -10.65 11.06
C LYS A 2 2.77 -9.19 10.66
N VAL A 3 3.63 -8.87 9.70
CA VAL A 3 3.83 -7.52 9.19
C VAL A 3 3.53 -7.50 7.71
N VAL A 4 2.72 -6.55 7.27
CA VAL A 4 2.58 -6.25 5.84
C VAL A 4 3.28 -4.95 5.52
N VAL A 5 4.14 -4.99 4.52
CA VAL A 5 4.84 -3.83 3.98
C VAL A 5 4.22 -3.51 2.63
N ILE A 6 3.63 -2.32 2.50
CA ILE A 6 2.88 -1.90 1.31
C ILE A 6 3.66 -0.81 0.58
N SER A 7 4.11 -1.12 -0.63
CA SER A 7 4.58 -0.14 -1.62
C SER A 7 3.39 0.32 -2.45
N ALA A 8 2.84 1.48 -2.11
CA ALA A 8 1.58 1.95 -2.68
C ALA A 8 1.73 2.83 -3.93
N SER A 9 2.88 2.85 -4.57
CA SER A 9 3.01 3.48 -5.88
C SER A 9 2.53 2.52 -6.98
N PRO A 10 1.58 2.91 -7.85
CA PRO A 10 1.23 2.13 -9.04
C PRO A 10 2.30 2.23 -10.14
N ARG A 11 3.20 3.21 -10.06
CA ARG A 11 4.29 3.40 -11.02
C ARG A 11 5.44 2.43 -10.75
N LYS A 12 5.89 1.68 -11.76
CA LYS A 12 7.11 0.85 -11.72
C LYS A 12 8.34 1.74 -11.50
N ASN A 13 9.33 1.23 -10.74
CA ASN A 13 10.58 1.93 -10.45
C ASN A 13 10.36 3.30 -9.75
N ALA A 14 9.33 3.41 -8.92
CA ALA A 14 9.09 4.61 -8.12
C ALA A 14 9.98 4.65 -6.86
N ASN A 15 10.29 5.86 -6.38
CA ASN A 15 11.05 6.05 -5.14
C ASN A 15 10.37 5.35 -3.95
N THR A 16 9.04 5.37 -3.89
CA THR A 16 8.25 4.60 -2.92
C THR A 16 8.60 3.11 -2.95
N GLN A 17 8.71 2.51 -4.13
CA GLN A 17 9.03 1.09 -4.26
C GLN A 17 10.45 0.79 -3.76
N LEU A 18 11.42 1.65 -4.09
CA LEU A 18 12.80 1.49 -3.62
C LEU A 18 12.88 1.55 -2.09
N ILE A 19 12.27 2.57 -1.49
CA ILE A 19 12.26 2.78 -0.03
C ILE A 19 11.52 1.64 0.67
N MET A 20 10.34 1.25 0.18
CA MET A 20 9.56 0.20 0.83
C MET A 20 10.16 -1.19 0.66
N LYS A 21 10.93 -1.46 -0.40
CA LYS A 21 11.78 -2.66 -0.48
C LYS A 21 12.83 -2.68 0.62
N HIS A 22 13.47 -1.55 0.90
CA HIS A 22 14.42 -1.45 2.01
C HIS A 22 13.73 -1.69 3.37
N VAL A 23 12.55 -1.09 3.60
CA VAL A 23 11.73 -1.34 4.80
C VAL A 23 11.36 -2.82 4.92
N PHE A 24 10.97 -3.47 3.82
CA PHE A 24 10.64 -4.89 3.78
C PHE A 24 11.82 -5.76 4.20
N GLU A 25 13.00 -5.59 3.58
CA GLU A 25 14.19 -6.36 3.92
C GLU A 25 14.64 -6.11 5.36
N TYR A 26 14.59 -4.86 5.82
CA TYR A 26 14.91 -4.53 7.22
C TYR A 26 13.94 -5.20 8.20
N THR A 27 12.63 -5.15 7.93
CA THR A 27 11.61 -5.77 8.78
C THR A 27 11.80 -7.28 8.81
N LYS A 28 12.09 -7.90 7.66
CA LYS A 28 12.36 -9.33 7.54
C LYS A 28 13.59 -9.75 8.35
N SER A 29 14.61 -8.89 8.45
CA SER A 29 15.82 -9.13 9.28
C SER A 29 15.56 -9.15 10.79
N LYS A 30 14.34 -8.82 11.24
CA LYS A 30 13.91 -8.83 12.65
C LYS A 30 13.12 -10.08 13.05
N ASP A 31 13.27 -11.18 12.30
CA ASP A 31 12.56 -12.45 12.52
C ASP A 31 11.02 -12.32 12.57
N ALA A 32 10.47 -11.37 11.80
CA ALA A 32 9.03 -11.20 11.63
C ALA A 32 8.51 -12.00 10.42
N ASP A 33 7.24 -12.40 10.45
CA ASP A 33 6.53 -12.94 9.27
C ASP A 33 6.09 -11.77 8.40
N VAL A 34 6.85 -11.47 7.34
CA VAL A 34 6.67 -10.26 6.54
C VAL A 34 6.15 -10.58 5.14
N LYS A 35 5.06 -9.92 4.76
CA LYS A 35 4.54 -9.90 3.38
C LYS A 35 4.85 -8.56 2.72
N PHE A 36 5.18 -8.58 1.44
CA PHE A 36 5.38 -7.37 0.64
C PHE A 36 4.28 -7.26 -0.41
N ILE A 37 3.51 -6.17 -0.37
CA ILE A 37 2.49 -5.85 -1.37
C ILE A 37 3.00 -4.66 -2.19
N ASN A 38 3.19 -4.88 -3.49
CA ASN A 38 3.71 -3.86 -4.39
C ASN A 38 2.70 -3.51 -5.48
N LEU A 39 2.07 -2.35 -5.37
CA LEU A 39 1.00 -1.95 -6.28
C LEU A 39 1.47 -1.67 -7.71
N SER A 40 2.79 -1.54 -7.94
CA SER A 40 3.34 -1.39 -9.28
C SER A 40 3.28 -2.65 -10.12
N GLU A 41 2.96 -3.80 -9.52
CA GLU A 41 2.79 -5.08 -10.24
C GLU A 41 1.47 -5.14 -11.01
N GLY A 42 0.52 -4.24 -10.71
CA GLY A 42 -0.73 -4.11 -11.46
C GLY A 42 -1.67 -5.30 -11.31
N GLN A 43 -1.52 -6.08 -10.23
CA GLN A 43 -2.34 -7.27 -9.99
C GLN A 43 -3.65 -6.98 -9.23
N ILE A 44 -3.74 -5.82 -8.56
CA ILE A 44 -4.92 -5.41 -7.79
C ILE A 44 -5.94 -4.80 -8.76
N GLU A 45 -7.13 -5.40 -8.83
CA GLU A 45 -8.21 -4.90 -9.66
C GLU A 45 -8.78 -3.58 -9.13
N CYS A 46 -9.43 -2.81 -10.00
CA CYS A 46 -10.23 -1.67 -9.57
C CYS A 46 -11.46 -2.18 -8.82
N TYR A 47 -11.79 -1.56 -7.69
CA TYR A 47 -12.99 -1.89 -6.94
C TYR A 47 -14.25 -1.52 -7.74
N ARG A 48 -15.14 -2.51 -7.92
CA ARG A 48 -16.38 -2.41 -8.70
C ARG A 48 -17.65 -2.53 -7.83
N GLY A 49 -17.52 -2.96 -6.58
CA GLY A 49 -18.66 -3.20 -5.68
C GLY A 49 -18.54 -4.50 -4.87
N PRO A 50 -19.42 -4.72 -3.89
CA PRO A 50 -19.34 -5.87 -2.98
C PRO A 50 -19.86 -7.19 -3.56
N GLU A 51 -20.70 -7.13 -4.60
CA GLU A 51 -21.29 -8.32 -5.26
C GLU A 51 -20.41 -8.86 -6.40
N GLU A 52 -19.29 -8.21 -6.66
CA GLU A 52 -18.37 -8.52 -7.75
C GLU A 52 -17.36 -9.57 -7.32
N GLU A 53 -17.01 -10.46 -8.25
CA GLU A 53 -15.87 -11.36 -8.08
C GLU A 53 -14.57 -10.67 -8.50
N TYR A 54 -13.56 -10.83 -7.65
CA TYR A 54 -12.21 -10.31 -7.88
C TYR A 54 -11.20 -11.45 -7.98
N ASN A 55 -10.08 -11.16 -8.64
CA ASN A 55 -9.00 -12.09 -8.85
C ASN A 55 -8.32 -12.50 -7.54
N GLU A 56 -7.62 -13.63 -7.58
CA GLU A 56 -6.95 -14.19 -6.41
C GLU A 56 -5.87 -13.27 -5.86
N ALA A 57 -5.20 -12.48 -6.70
CA ALA A 57 -4.18 -11.55 -6.24
C ALA A 57 -4.77 -10.46 -5.32
N THR A 58 -5.93 -9.89 -5.70
CA THR A 58 -6.67 -8.90 -4.91
C THR A 58 -7.18 -9.53 -3.61
N LYS A 59 -7.77 -10.72 -3.69
CA LYS A 59 -8.26 -11.46 -2.51
C LYS A 59 -7.12 -11.80 -1.54
N ASN A 60 -5.98 -12.25 -2.04
CA ASN A 60 -4.81 -12.58 -1.22
C ASN A 60 -4.17 -11.35 -0.58
N ALA A 61 -3.99 -10.26 -1.34
CA ALA A 61 -3.50 -9.00 -0.79
C ALA A 61 -4.41 -8.46 0.32
N THR A 62 -5.72 -8.53 0.12
CA THR A 62 -6.72 -8.12 1.13
C THR A 62 -6.64 -8.99 2.38
N ARG A 63 -6.48 -10.32 2.21
CA ARG A 63 -6.31 -11.25 3.33
C ARG A 63 -5.02 -10.96 4.12
N ASP A 64 -3.90 -10.78 3.43
CA ASP A 64 -2.61 -10.45 4.05
C ASP A 64 -2.69 -9.16 4.87
N ILE A 65 -3.43 -8.15 4.39
CA ILE A 65 -3.67 -6.90 5.14
C ILE A 65 -4.52 -7.13 6.39
N MET A 66 -5.62 -7.87 6.27
CA MET A 66 -6.53 -8.14 7.39
C MET A 66 -5.92 -9.06 8.45
N ASP A 67 -5.02 -9.97 8.04
CA ASP A 67 -4.36 -10.92 8.94
C ASP A 67 -3.09 -10.35 9.60
N ALA A 68 -2.54 -9.25 9.10
CA ALA A 68 -1.35 -8.61 9.66
C ALA A 68 -1.62 -7.95 11.02
N ASP A 69 -0.64 -8.01 11.93
CA ASP A 69 -0.66 -7.28 13.21
C ASP A 69 -0.17 -5.83 13.01
N VAL A 70 0.75 -5.65 12.05
CA VAL A 70 1.41 -4.37 11.76
C VAL A 70 1.33 -4.03 10.28
N TRP A 71 1.01 -2.77 9.97
CA TRP A 71 1.05 -2.20 8.63
C TRP A 71 2.17 -1.19 8.50
N LEU A 72 3.06 -1.38 7.53
CA LEU A 72 4.07 -0.39 7.13
C LEU A 72 3.77 0.07 5.70
N ILE A 73 3.22 1.27 5.56
CA ILE A 73 2.65 1.76 4.32
C ILE A 73 3.53 2.88 3.75
N GLY A 74 4.04 2.70 2.55
CA GLY A 74 4.69 3.77 1.79
C GLY A 74 3.79 4.23 0.66
N SER A 75 3.49 5.52 0.56
CA SER A 75 2.70 6.08 -0.54
C SER A 75 3.38 7.30 -1.18
N PRO A 76 3.40 7.42 -2.52
CA PRO A 76 3.74 8.70 -3.13
C PRO A 76 2.63 9.72 -2.85
N ILE A 77 2.95 11.01 -2.99
CA ILE A 77 1.91 12.04 -3.07
C ILE A 77 1.46 12.20 -4.52
N TYR A 78 0.17 11.99 -4.77
CA TYR A 78 -0.51 12.33 -6.00
C TYR A 78 -1.64 13.34 -5.69
N ASN A 79 -1.54 14.54 -6.26
CA ASN A 79 -2.51 15.63 -6.09
C ASN A 79 -2.83 15.93 -4.62
N SER A 80 -1.78 16.12 -3.81
CA SER A 80 -1.83 16.35 -2.36
C SER A 80 -2.48 15.25 -1.52
N PHE A 81 -2.62 14.05 -2.08
CA PHE A 81 -3.14 12.90 -1.35
C PHE A 81 -2.26 11.67 -1.56
N PHE A 82 -2.50 10.63 -0.77
CA PHE A 82 -1.90 9.32 -1.04
C PHE A 82 -2.43 8.76 -2.37
N SER A 83 -1.70 7.81 -2.94
CA SER A 83 -2.08 7.25 -4.24
C SER A 83 -3.50 6.68 -4.26
N SER A 84 -4.20 6.87 -5.37
CA SER A 84 -5.50 6.22 -5.61
C SER A 84 -5.39 4.70 -5.56
N ALA A 85 -4.24 4.13 -5.94
CA ALA A 85 -3.96 2.71 -5.82
C ALA A 85 -4.02 2.23 -4.35
N LEU A 86 -3.51 3.02 -3.39
CA LEU A 86 -3.67 2.72 -1.96
C LEU A 86 -5.13 2.75 -1.56
N LYS A 87 -5.88 3.80 -1.95
CA LYS A 87 -7.31 3.88 -1.60
C LYS A 87 -8.08 2.68 -2.14
N ASN A 88 -7.81 2.31 -3.39
CA ASN A 88 -8.44 1.19 -4.09
C ASN A 88 -8.16 -0.13 -3.36
N LEU A 89 -6.92 -0.40 -2.97
CA LEU A 89 -6.57 -1.58 -2.17
C LEU A 89 -7.38 -1.65 -0.86
N PHE A 90 -7.59 -0.50 -0.22
CA PHE A 90 -8.33 -0.42 1.04
C PHE A 90 -9.86 -0.44 0.88
N GLU A 91 -10.43 -0.36 -0.33
CA GLU A 91 -11.87 -0.61 -0.55
C GLU A 91 -12.26 -2.05 -0.20
N TYR A 92 -11.32 -2.98 -0.36
CA TYR A 92 -11.53 -4.41 -0.09
C TYR A 92 -11.41 -4.77 1.40
N VAL A 93 -10.85 -3.89 2.22
CA VAL A 93 -10.51 -4.19 3.61
C VAL A 93 -11.75 -4.05 4.50
N ASN A 94 -12.11 -5.13 5.20
CA ASN A 94 -13.17 -5.08 6.21
C ASN A 94 -12.69 -4.31 7.45
N TYR A 95 -13.28 -3.14 7.72
CA TYR A 95 -12.91 -2.29 8.86
C TYR A 95 -12.98 -3.02 10.23
N LYS A 96 -13.85 -4.03 10.38
CA LYS A 96 -13.93 -4.81 11.64
C LYS A 96 -12.67 -5.65 11.91
N LYS A 97 -11.80 -5.81 10.91
CA LYS A 97 -10.53 -6.52 11.02
C LYS A 97 -9.36 -5.58 11.30
N THR A 98 -9.56 -4.27 11.37
CA THR A 98 -8.46 -3.29 11.50
C THR A 98 -8.24 -2.82 12.93
N GLU A 99 -9.16 -3.10 13.85
CA GLU A 99 -9.04 -2.75 15.26
C GLU A 99 -7.79 -3.37 15.90
N GLY A 100 -7.08 -2.57 16.72
CA GLY A 100 -5.91 -3.02 17.47
C GLY A 100 -4.61 -3.19 16.67
N LYS A 101 -4.64 -3.03 15.34
CA LYS A 101 -3.44 -3.09 14.51
C LYS A 101 -2.55 -1.87 14.71
N VAL A 102 -1.24 -2.08 14.65
CA VAL A 102 -0.25 -0.97 14.63
C VAL A 102 -0.02 -0.55 13.19
N ALA A 103 -0.05 0.74 12.88
CA ALA A 103 0.22 1.24 11.54
C ALA A 103 1.25 2.37 11.54
N GLY A 104 2.21 2.29 10.61
CA GLY A 104 3.15 3.35 10.29
C GLY A 104 3.04 3.72 8.82
N MET A 105 3.09 5.02 8.51
CA MET A 105 2.98 5.52 7.15
C MET A 105 4.18 6.41 6.79
N ALA A 106 4.78 6.15 5.64
CA ALA A 106 5.82 6.97 5.01
C ALA A 106 5.27 7.58 3.72
N ILE A 107 5.47 8.89 3.56
CA ILE A 107 5.01 9.64 2.40
C ILE A 107 6.23 10.08 1.59
N MET A 108 6.22 9.78 0.30
CA MET A 108 7.27 10.16 -0.63
C MET A 108 6.78 11.28 -1.53
N ALA A 109 7.28 12.50 -1.30
CA ALA A 109 7.05 13.65 -2.16
C ALA A 109 8.20 13.81 -3.17
N ALA A 110 7.91 14.36 -4.35
CA ALA A 110 8.94 14.74 -5.32
C ALA A 110 9.60 16.09 -4.99
N GLY A 111 8.95 16.90 -4.14
CA GLY A 111 9.42 18.21 -3.70
C GLY A 111 8.59 18.70 -2.51
N ASN A 112 8.69 20.00 -2.22
CA ASN A 112 8.02 20.61 -1.07
C ASN A 112 6.49 20.73 -1.24
N ILE A 113 6.00 20.64 -2.48
CA ILE A 113 4.57 20.69 -2.82
C ILE A 113 4.13 19.29 -3.25
N GLY A 114 3.05 18.80 -2.67
CA GLY A 114 2.49 17.46 -2.89
C GLY A 114 1.76 17.28 -4.23
N PHE A 115 1.98 18.14 -5.21
CA PHE A 115 1.35 18.07 -6.53
C PHE A 115 2.40 17.70 -7.58
N ILE A 116 2.04 16.80 -8.48
CA ILE A 116 2.93 16.37 -9.59
C ILE A 116 2.93 17.43 -10.68
N ASP A 117 1.77 18.03 -10.93
CA ASP A 117 1.58 19.25 -11.70
C ASP A 117 0.62 20.12 -10.89
N VAL A 118 1.16 21.14 -10.22
CA VAL A 118 0.29 22.27 -9.89
C VAL A 118 -0.08 22.86 -11.24
N GLN A 119 -1.37 22.99 -11.51
CA GLN A 119 -1.91 23.78 -12.60
C GLN A 119 -1.23 25.17 -12.61
N THR A 120 -0.11 25.29 -13.30
CA THR A 120 0.36 26.61 -13.74
C THR A 120 -0.47 26.90 -14.97
N LEU A 121 -1.47 27.75 -14.77
CA LEU A 121 -2.04 28.59 -15.82
C LEU A 121 -0.94 29.16 -16.72
#